data_AF-A0A9E4C331-F1
#
_entry.id   AF-A0A9E4C331-F1
#
_cell.length_a   1.000
_cell.length_b   1.000
_cell.length_c   1.000
_cell.angle_alpha   90.00
_cell.angle_beta   90.00
_cell.angle_gamma   90.00
#
_symmetry.space_group_name_H-M   'P 1'
#
loop_
_entity.id
_entity.type
_entity.pdbx_description
1 polymer ?
#
loop_
_entity_poly.entity_id
_entity_poly.type
_entity_poly.pdbx_seq_one_letter_code
_entity_poly.pdbx_strand_id
1 'polypeptide(L)' 'MSPPKGALQSNKGKNTSRNRNRGPSPAMRQYLEMKRRYPDAMLFFQLGDFFEMFYEDA' A
#
# COMPACT_ATOMS: atom_id res chain seq x y z
N MET A 1 44.74 -2.89 -38.26
CA MET A 1 44.80 -2.51 -36.83
C MET A 1 43.69 -1.50 -36.54
N SER A 2 43.05 -1.63 -35.38
CA SER A 2 41.73 -1.12 -34.97
C SER A 2 41.56 0.41 -34.93
N PRO A 3 40.32 0.93 -35.02
CA PRO A 3 39.95 2.22 -34.44
C PRO A 3 39.74 2.07 -32.91
N PRO A 4 40.26 2.97 -32.05
CA PRO A 4 39.86 3.00 -30.65
C PRO A 4 38.93 4.19 -30.35
N LYS A 5 38.06 3.94 -29.36
CA LYS A 5 37.27 4.89 -28.57
C LYS A 5 35.88 5.26 -29.11
N GLY A 6 35.03 4.24 -29.26
CA GLY A 6 33.61 4.39 -28.92
C GLY A 6 33.49 4.56 -27.41
N ALA A 7 33.22 5.79 -26.97
CA ALA A 7 32.94 6.09 -25.57
C ALA A 7 31.70 5.31 -25.11
N LEU A 8 31.93 4.55 -24.04
CA LEU A 8 31.01 3.88 -23.17
C LEU A 8 29.70 4.67 -22.94
N GLN A 9 28.66 4.42 -23.73
CA GLN A 9 27.30 4.77 -23.32
C GLN A 9 26.76 3.64 -22.45
N SER A 10 27.20 3.70 -21.19
CA SER A 10 26.60 2.94 -20.10
C SER A 10 25.21 3.51 -19.87
N ASN A 11 24.21 2.98 -20.55
CA ASN A 11 22.81 3.18 -20.18
C ASN A 11 22.55 2.40 -18.89
N LYS A 12 23.06 2.95 -17.78
CA LYS A 12 22.72 2.51 -16.43
C LYS A 12 21.24 2.87 -16.23
N GLY A 13 20.38 1.89 -16.46
CA GLY A 13 18.94 1.98 -16.29
C GLY A 13 18.58 2.55 -14.92
N LYS A 14 18.37 3.86 -14.87
CA LYS A 14 17.65 4.52 -13.80
C LYS A 14 16.18 4.35 -14.12
N ASN A 15 15.57 3.23 -13.75
CA ASN A 15 14.13 3.19 -13.76
C ASN A 15 13.54 2.59 -12.49
N THR A 16 12.73 3.44 -11.87
CA THR A 16 11.74 3.15 -10.83
C THR A 16 12.27 2.89 -9.42
N SER A 17 12.48 3.99 -8.68
CA SER A 17 12.15 4.00 -7.25
C SER A 17 10.68 3.57 -7.13
N ARG A 18 10.44 2.30 -6.79
CA ARG A 18 9.10 1.80 -6.50
C ARG A 18 8.59 2.56 -5.29
N ASN A 19 7.73 3.55 -5.53
CA ASN A 19 6.93 4.20 -4.51
C ASN A 19 6.05 3.12 -3.85
N ARG A 20 6.55 2.54 -2.77
CA ARG A 20 5.76 1.67 -1.89
C ARG A 20 4.89 2.55 -1.01
N ASN A 21 3.94 3.26 -1.63
CA ASN A 21 2.84 3.90 -0.94
C ASN A 21 1.87 2.81 -0.43
N ARG A 22 2.36 1.94 0.47
CA ARG A 22 1.52 1.00 1.21
C ARG A 22 0.88 1.76 2.36
N GLY A 23 0.01 2.70 2.02
CA GLY A 23 -0.90 3.26 3.01
C GLY A 23 -1.88 2.19 3.48
N PRO A 24 -2.58 2.42 4.61
CA PRO A 24 -3.65 1.54 5.05
C PRO A 24 -4.65 1.34 3.91
N SER A 25 -5.21 0.13 3.81
CA SER A 25 -6.22 -0.21 2.82
C SER A 25 -7.41 0.76 2.93
N PRO A 26 -8.19 0.96 1.86
CA PRO A 26 -9.37 1.82 1.93
C PRO A 26 -10.32 1.45 3.07
N ALA A 27 -10.57 0.15 3.27
CA ALA A 27 -11.38 -0.36 4.39
C ALA A 27 -10.77 -0.01 5.75
N MET A 28 -9.44 -0.11 5.87
CA MET A 28 -8.73 0.23 7.09
C MET A 28 -8.87 1.70 7.47
N ARG A 29 -8.84 2.60 6.48
CA ARG A 29 -9.03 4.03 6.73
C ARG A 29 -10.42 4.32 7.27
N GLN A 30 -11.44 3.64 6.74
CA GLN A 30 -12.82 3.78 7.20
C GLN A 30 -12.99 3.25 8.63
N TYR A 31 -12.41 2.08 8.94
CA TYR A 31 -12.39 1.54 10.30
C TYR A 31 -11.81 2.56 11.30
N LEU A 32 -10.62 3.09 11.01
CA LEU A 32 -9.94 4.04 11.89
C LEU A 32 -10.72 5.34 12.06
N GLU A 33 -11.36 5.86 11.01
CA GLU A 33 -12.21 7.06 11.12
C GLU A 33 -13.44 6.80 12.00
N MET A 34 -14.11 5.67 11.82
CA MET A 34 -15.30 5.32 12.59
C MET A 34 -14.97 5.03 14.05
N LYS A 35 -13.88 4.30 14.33
CA LYS A 35 -13.43 4.04 15.71
C LYS A 35 -12.98 5.31 16.43
N ARG A 36 -12.41 6.28 15.72
CA ARG A 36 -12.11 7.61 16.30
C ARG A 36 -13.37 8.38 16.69
N ARG A 37 -14.47 8.23 15.95
CA ARG A 37 -15.74 8.90 16.26
C ARG A 37 -16.57 8.14 17.29
N TYR A 38 -16.44 6.81 17.32
CA TYR A 38 -17.19 5.90 18.17
C TYR A 38 -16.24 4.86 18.78
N PRO A 39 -15.40 5.25 19.75
CA PRO A 39 -14.38 4.35 20.32
C PRO A 39 -14.99 3.12 20.99
N ASP A 40 -16.17 3.25 21.57
CA ASP A 40 -16.85 2.17 22.29
C ASP A 40 -17.82 1.34 21.41
N ALA A 41 -17.93 1.66 20.11
CA ALA A 41 -18.77 0.91 19.20
C ALA A 41 -18.05 -0.32 18.63
N MET A 42 -18.75 -1.45 18.55
CA MET A 42 -18.33 -2.61 17.77
C MET A 42 -18.64 -2.40 16.29
N LEU A 43 -17.62 -2.50 15.44
CA LEU A 43 -17.75 -2.30 14.00
C LEU A 43 -17.77 -3.64 13.27
N PHE A 44 -18.87 -3.89 12.56
CA PHE A 44 -19.05 -5.07 11.70
C PHE A 44 -18.95 -4.67 10.23
N PHE A 45 -18.19 -5.43 9.46
CA PHE A 45 -18.04 -5.23 8.01
C PHE A 45 -18.63 -6.43 7.27
N GLN A 46 -19.65 -6.17 6.46
CA GLN A 46 -20.27 -7.21 5.67
C GLN A 46 -19.36 -7.62 4.51
N LEU A 47 -18.87 -8.85 4.54
CA LEU A 47 -18.13 -9.49 3.46
C LEU A 47 -18.93 -10.70 2.97
N GLY A 48 -19.78 -10.47 1.99
CA GLY A 48 -20.69 -11.49 1.46
C GLY A 48 -21.74 -11.89 2.50
N ASP A 49 -21.78 -13.18 2.82
CA ASP A 49 -22.75 -13.76 3.75
C ASP A 49 -22.30 -13.69 5.22
N PHE A 50 -21.11 -13.14 5.48
CA PHE A 50 -20.53 -13.03 6.82
C PHE A 50 -20.26 -11.59 7.22
N PHE A 51 -20.20 -11.37 8.53
CA PHE A 51 -19.68 -10.14 9.12
C PHE A 51 -18.27 -10.40 9.65
N GLU A 52 -17.31 -9.61 9.20
CA GLU A 52 -15.96 -9.58 9.75
C GLU A 52 -15.79 -8.37 10.68
N MET A 53 -15.08 -8.60 11.78
CA MET A 53 -14.64 -7.58 12.72
C MET A 53 -13.13 -7.43 12.55
N PHE A 54 -12.60 -6.21 12.78
CA PHE A 54 -11.18 -5.92 12.61
C PHE A 54 -10.52 -5.56 13.96
N TYR A 55 -9.25 -5.92 14.13
CA TYR A 55 -8.40 -5.65 15.31
C TYR A 55 -9.01 -6.09 16.65
N GLU A 56 -9.28 -5.14 17.54
CA GLU A 56 -9.73 -5.34 18.91
C GLU A 56 -11.23 -5.64 18.98
N ASP A 57 -11.96 -5.42 17.87
CA ASP A 57 -13.36 -5.82 17.76
C ASP A 57 -13.51 -7.30 17.34
N ALA A 58 -12.42 -7.96 16.90
CA ALA A 58 -12.42 -9.38 16.51
C ALA A 58 -12.21 -10.32 17.69
#